data_AF-A0A925W4D7-F1
#
_entry.id   AF-A0A925W4D7-F1
#
_cell.length_a   1.000
_cell.length_b   1.000
_cell.length_c   1.000
_cell.angle_alpha   90.00
_cell.angle_beta   90.00
_cell.angle_gamma   90.00
#
_symmetry.space_group_name_H-M   'P 1'
#
loop_
_entity.id
_entity.type
_entity.pdbx_description
1 polymer ?
#
loop_
_entity_poly.entity_id
_entity_poly.type
_entity_poly.pdbx_seq_one_letter_code
_entity_poly.pdbx_strand_id
1 'polypeptide(L)'
;MLNVFARVHVDRVTEPVGRWLVDRGIAPDAVTIIGTLGTVAAAAWFLPRGELFAATVVITVFVLFDLVDGAMARARGGSGTPFGAVLDSTCDRLADGA
;
A
#
# COMPACT_ATOMS: atom_id res chain seq x y z
N MET A 1 2.40 -3.75 -14.89
CA MET A 1 3.78 -3.21 -14.90
C MET A 1 3.73 -1.77 -15.35
N LEU A 2 4.14 -0.82 -14.49
CA LEU A 2 4.15 0.61 -14.82
C LEU A 2 5.15 0.90 -15.95
N ASN A 3 4.82 1.86 -16.81
CA ASN A 3 5.77 2.44 -17.76
C ASN A 3 6.97 3.01 -16.99
N VAL A 4 8.19 2.79 -17.49
CA VAL A 4 9.45 3.28 -16.87
C VAL A 4 9.34 4.77 -16.51
N PHE A 5 8.71 5.56 -17.36
CA PHE A 5 8.50 6.99 -17.10
C PHE A 5 7.56 7.25 -15.92
N ALA A 6 6.47 6.50 -15.77
CA ALA A 6 5.54 6.66 -14.66
C ALA A 6 6.18 6.23 -13.33
N ARG A 7 6.95 5.14 -13.34
CA ARG A 7 7.64 4.63 -12.16
C ARG A 7 8.61 5.65 -11.56
N VAL A 8 9.38 6.37 -12.39
CA VAL A 8 10.31 7.41 -11.93
C VAL A 8 9.60 8.55 -11.19
N HIS A 9 8.40 8.94 -11.64
CA HIS A 9 7.64 10.01 -11.00
C HIS A 9 7.04 9.55 -9.67
N VAL A 10 6.50 8.34 -9.62
CA VAL A 10 5.97 7.74 -8.39
C VAL A 10 7.09 7.56 -7.36
N ASP A 11 8.22 6.99 -7.78
CA ASP A 11 9.38 6.75 -6.90
C ASP A 11 9.90 8.06 -6.29
N ARG A 12 9.90 9.19 -7.03
CA ARG A 12 10.31 10.49 -6.47
C ARG A 12 9.49 10.93 -5.26
N VAL A 13 8.23 10.52 -5.19
CA VAL A 13 7.32 10.86 -4.08
C VAL A 13 7.36 9.81 -3.00
N THR A 14 7.35 8.52 -3.36
CA THR A 14 7.23 7.42 -2.41
C THR A 14 8.56 7.07 -1.72
N GLU A 15 9.69 7.27 -2.39
CA GLU A 15 11.02 6.97 -1.85
C GLU A 15 11.41 7.82 -0.62
N PRO A 16 11.23 9.17 -0.59
CA PRO A 16 11.51 9.94 0.63
C PRO A 16 10.59 9.55 1.78
N VAL A 17 9.32 9.25 1.51
CA VAL A 17 8.36 8.76 2.53
C VAL A 17 8.79 7.39 3.05
N GLY A 18 9.15 6.48 2.15
CA GLY A 18 9.62 5.14 2.51
C GLY A 18 10.87 5.18 3.38
N ARG A 19 11.88 5.99 3.00
CA ARG A 19 13.09 6.19 3.82
C ARG A 19 12.75 6.75 5.20
N TRP A 20 11.91 7.79 5.27
CA TRP A 20 11.50 8.42 6.53
C TRP A 20 10.79 7.44 7.50
N LEU A 21 10.01 6.49 6.97
CA LEU A 21 9.36 5.43 7.75
C LEU A 21 10.37 4.37 8.21
N VAL A 22 11.28 3.95 7.33
CA VAL A 22 12.34 2.99 7.66
C VAL A 22 13.28 3.55 8.74
N ASP A 23 13.64 4.82 8.64
CA ASP A 23 14.48 5.52 9.64
C ASP A 23 13.80 5.59 11.02
N ARG A 24 12.47 5.49 11.07
CA ARG A 24 11.66 5.38 12.31
C ARG A 24 11.49 3.94 12.81
N GLY A 25 12.12 2.98 12.17
CA GLY A 25 12.02 1.56 12.53
C GLY A 25 10.70 0.89 12.12
N ILE A 26 9.87 1.54 11.29
CA ILE A 26 8.61 0.96 10.83
C ILE A 26 8.91 -0.12 9.79
N ALA A 27 8.29 -1.30 9.95
CA ALA A 27 8.40 -2.40 9.00
C ALA A 27 7.50 -2.18 7.78
N PRO A 28 7.95 -2.50 6.54
CA PRO A 28 7.10 -2.45 5.34
C PRO A 28 5.80 -3.24 5.53
N ASP A 29 5.90 -4.46 6.05
CA ASP A 29 4.79 -5.36 6.36
C ASP A 29 3.69 -4.70 7.21
N ALA A 30 4.06 -3.79 8.13
CA ALA A 30 3.09 -3.07 8.95
C ALA A 30 2.26 -2.08 8.12
N VAL A 31 2.87 -1.44 7.13
CA VAL A 31 2.20 -0.51 6.22
C VAL A 31 1.23 -1.27 5.32
N THR A 32 1.64 -2.43 4.78
CA THR A 32 0.78 -3.34 4.00
C THR A 32 -0.46 -3.75 4.79
N ILE A 33 -0.28 -4.20 6.04
CA ILE A 33 -1.38 -4.63 6.90
C ILE A 33 -2.34 -3.47 7.20
N ILE A 34 -1.83 -2.29 7.54
CA ILE A 34 -2.65 -1.11 7.85
C ILE A 34 -3.44 -0.66 6.61
N GLY A 35 -2.79 -0.63 5.44
CA GLY A 35 -3.43 -0.31 4.16
C GLY A 35 -4.58 -1.28 3.87
N THR A 36 -4.32 -2.57 3.99
CA THR A 36 -5.33 -3.62 3.75
C THR A 36 -6.52 -3.50 4.71
N LEU A 37 -6.25 -3.37 6.01
CA LEU A 37 -7.31 -3.22 7.02
C LEU A 37 -8.15 -1.96 6.77
N GLY A 38 -7.50 -0.85 6.37
CA GLY A 38 -8.18 0.38 6.00
C GLY A 38 -9.09 0.21 4.78
N THR A 39 -8.60 -0.45 3.73
CA THR A 39 -9.38 -0.77 2.53
C THR A 39 -10.58 -1.64 2.85
N VAL A 40 -10.38 -2.76 3.56
CA VAL A 40 -11.46 -3.68 3.93
C VAL A 40 -12.50 -3.00 4.82
N ALA A 41 -12.05 -2.22 5.82
CA ALA A 41 -12.96 -1.49 6.70
C ALA A 41 -13.75 -0.42 5.93
N ALA A 42 -13.12 0.30 5.01
CA ALA A 42 -13.78 1.30 4.17
C ALA A 42 -14.80 0.66 3.22
N ALA A 43 -14.44 -0.43 2.56
CA ALA A 43 -15.33 -1.19 1.68
C ALA A 43 -16.56 -1.69 2.45
N ALA A 44 -16.35 -2.42 3.54
CA ALA A 44 -17.41 -2.97 4.39
C ALA A 44 -18.31 -1.90 5.01
N TRP A 45 -17.77 -0.70 5.26
CA TRP A 45 -18.54 0.42 5.80
C TRP A 45 -19.30 1.14 4.69
N PHE A 46 -18.63 1.75 3.72
CA PHE A 46 -19.24 2.71 2.79
C PHE A 46 -20.00 2.06 1.63
N LEU A 47 -19.55 0.93 1.09
CA LEU A 47 -20.18 0.31 -0.08
C LEU A 47 -21.62 -0.15 0.19
N PRO A 48 -21.93 -0.84 1.30
CA PRO A 48 -23.31 -1.27 1.59
C PRO A 48 -24.29 -0.10 1.84
N ARG A 49 -23.79 1.09 2.20
CA ARG A 49 -24.61 2.29 2.39
C ARG A 49 -24.85 3.09 1.11
N GLY A 50 -24.29 2.65 -0.01
CA GLY A 50 -24.37 3.38 -1.28
C GLY A 50 -23.52 4.65 -1.30
N GLU A 51 -22.62 4.85 -0.33
CA GLU A 51 -21.71 6.00 -0.29
C GLU A 51 -20.50 5.78 -1.20
N LEU A 52 -20.77 5.56 -2.49
CA LEU A 52 -19.76 5.09 -3.46
C LEU A 52 -18.60 6.07 -3.60
N PHE A 53 -18.87 7.38 -3.65
CA PHE A 53 -17.81 8.38 -3.76
C PHE A 53 -16.88 8.38 -2.55
N ALA A 54 -17.44 8.33 -1.33
CA ALA A 54 -16.65 8.26 -0.10
C ALA A 54 -15.85 6.95 -0.04
N ALA A 55 -16.47 5.82 -0.39
CA ALA A 55 -15.79 4.53 -0.50
C ALA A 55 -14.58 4.62 -1.44
N THR A 56 -14.78 5.13 -2.66
CA THR A 56 -13.71 5.26 -3.66
C THR A 56 -12.56 6.12 -3.15
N VAL A 57 -12.85 7.28 -2.56
CA VAL A 57 -11.79 8.18 -2.06
C VAL A 57 -11.01 7.51 -0.93
N VAL A 58 -11.69 6.94 0.06
CA VAL A 58 -11.03 6.34 1.23
C VAL A 58 -10.23 5.10 0.83
N ILE A 59 -10.80 4.21 0.01
CA ILE A 59 -10.10 3.02 -0.50
C ILE A 59 -8.88 3.44 -1.32
N THR A 60 -9.00 4.45 -2.19
CA THR A 60 -7.87 4.94 -2.98
C THR A 60 -6.71 5.39 -2.09
N VAL A 61 -7.00 6.11 -1.00
CA VAL A 61 -5.96 6.56 -0.05
C VAL A 61 -5.20 5.37 0.56
N PHE A 62 -5.92 4.32 0.96
CA PHE A 62 -5.28 3.13 1.54
C PHE A 62 -4.54 2.27 0.52
N VAL A 63 -5.06 2.12 -0.70
CA VAL A 63 -4.37 1.41 -1.79
C VAL A 63 -3.05 2.09 -2.15
N LEU A 64 -2.96 3.42 -2.04
CA LEU A 64 -1.68 4.13 -2.26
C LEU A 64 -0.59 3.78 -1.24
N PHE A 65 -0.92 3.17 -0.10
CA PHE A 65 0.09 2.74 0.88
C PHE A 65 0.94 1.57 0.38
N ASP A 66 0.43 0.75 -0.55
CA ASP A 66 1.19 -0.31 -1.24
C ASP A 66 2.43 0.26 -1.97
N LEU A 67 2.26 1.43 -2.60
CA LEU A 67 3.39 2.12 -3.24
C LEU A 67 4.47 2.53 -2.22
N VAL A 68 4.08 2.76 -0.96
CA VAL A 68 4.97 3.17 0.12
C VAL A 68 5.70 1.98 0.71
N ASP A 69 5.04 0.85 0.97
CA ASP A 69 5.71 -0.34 1.51
C ASP A 69 6.75 -0.90 0.52
N GLY A 70 6.46 -0.86 -0.78
CA GLY A 70 7.40 -1.26 -1.82
C GLY A 70 8.60 -0.32 -1.86
N ALA A 71 8.39 0.98 -1.63
CA ALA A 71 9.47 1.95 -1.50
C ALA A 71 10.29 1.71 -0.21
N MET A 72 9.66 1.33 0.89
CA MET A 72 10.35 0.96 2.14
C MET A 72 11.19 -0.32 1.97
N ALA A 73 10.68 -1.32 1.26
CA ALA A 73 11.40 -2.55 0.96
C ALA A 73 12.68 -2.25 0.16
N ARG A 74 12.60 -1.36 -0.83
CA ARG A 74 13.76 -0.88 -1.60
C ARG A 74 14.75 -0.07 -0.75
N ALA A 75 14.24 0.82 0.10
CA ALA A 75 15.05 1.66 0.98
C ALA A 75 15.89 0.84 1.98
N ARG A 76 15.42 -0.36 2.36
CA ARG A 76 16.17 -1.31 3.21
C ARG A 76 17.29 -2.08 2.49
N GLY A 77 17.58 -1.76 1.23
CA GLY A 77 18.73 -2.29 0.49
C GLY A 77 18.48 -3.62 -0.23
N GLY A 78 17.21 -4.03 -0.41
CA GLY A 78 16.87 -5.28 -1.09
C GLY A 78 15.56 -5.20 -1.88
N SER A 79 15.15 -6.34 -2.47
CA SER A 79 13.88 -6.50 -3.18
C SER A 79 12.72 -6.92 -2.27
N GLY A 80 12.81 -6.63 -0.96
CA GLY A 80 11.91 -7.19 0.06
C GLY A 80 12.30 -8.60 0.51
N THR A 81 11.42 -9.25 1.28
CA THR A 81 11.59 -10.64 1.74
C THR A 81 10.62 -11.58 1.02
N PRO A 82 10.91 -12.89 0.90
CA PRO A 82 9.95 -13.85 0.35
C PRO A 82 8.62 -13.88 1.11
N PHE A 83 8.67 -13.69 2.43
CA PHE A 83 7.48 -13.56 3.27
C PHE A 83 6.69 -12.29 2.91
N GLY A 84 7.36 -11.15 2.79
CA GLY A 84 6.73 -9.88 2.41
C GLY A 84 6.01 -9.98 1.06
N ALA A 85 6.61 -10.65 0.08
CA ALA A 85 5.95 -10.88 -1.21
C ALA A 85 4.67 -11.75 -1.11
N VAL A 86 4.65 -12.73 -0.21
CA VAL A 86 3.43 -13.53 0.05
C VAL A 86 2.39 -12.72 0.82
N LEU A 87 2.83 -11.93 1.79
CA LEU A 87 1.97 -11.05 2.58
C LEU A 87 1.26 -10.06 1.66
N ASP A 88 2.03 -9.35 0.84
CA ASP A 88 1.57 -8.40 -0.17
C ASP A 88 0.53 -9.02 -1.11
N SER A 89 0.86 -10.15 -1.74
CA SER A 89 -0.07 -10.86 -2.63
C SER A 89 -1.36 -11.34 -1.94
N THR A 90 -1.29 -11.64 -0.64
CA THR A 90 -2.47 -12.07 0.13
C THR A 90 -3.34 -10.86 0.49
N CYS A 91 -2.69 -9.77 0.92
CA CYS A 91 -3.32 -8.50 1.25
C CYS A 91 -4.05 -7.88 0.05
N ASP A 92 -3.45 -7.89 -1.13
CA ASP A 92 -4.08 -7.45 -2.37
C ASP A 92 -5.39 -8.20 -2.64
N ARG A 93 -5.38 -9.53 -2.51
CA ARG A 93 -6.60 -10.34 -2.72
C ARG A 93 -7.68 -10.09 -1.68
N LEU A 94 -7.30 -9.78 -0.44
CA LEU A 94 -8.25 -9.41 0.59
C LEU A 94 -8.88 -8.04 0.31
N ALA A 95 -8.07 -7.08 -0.14
CA ALA A 95 -8.53 -5.75 -0.52
C ALA A 95 -9.46 -5.79 -1.75
N ASP A 96 -9.10 -6.54 -2.79
CA ASP A 96 -9.91 -6.71 -4.00
C ASP A 96 -11.22 -7.46 -3.76
N GLY A 97 -11.24 -8.36 -2.78
CA GLY A 97 -12.41 -9.17 -2.43
C GLY A 97 -13.43 -8.48 -1.52
N ALA A 98 -13.07 -7.36 -0.90
CA ALA A 98 -13.90 -6.62 0.05
C ALA A 98 -14.89 -5.67 -0.63
#